data_AF-A0A940YTI8-F1
#
_entry.id   AF-A0A940YTI8-F1
#
_cell.length_a   1.000
_cell.length_b   1.000
_cell.length_c   1.000
_cell.angle_alpha   90.00
_cell.angle_beta   90.00
_cell.angle_gamma   90.00
#
_symmetry.space_group_name_H-M   'P 1'
#
loop_
_entity.id
_entity.type
_entity.pdbx_description
1 polymer ?
#
loop_
_entity_poly.entity_id
_entity_poly.type
_entity_poly.pdbx_seq_one_letter_code
_entity_poly.pdbx_strand_id
1 'polypeptide(L)'
;MVSVSNVQFGKQNEDVRAVQKALIKRGRKIDEATGRFGPQTKAAYRAEQLAQGFKGADADGVPGPTSLATLGRITGLFRLDGEPARRGRGKVASPVPGHKVTFGFFQRGPYAWKPDGVGRHTGQDFAAKSGVPVVAVRGGKIAWSNGQGGAYGQWIGLAADNGHVYTYSHLSQRQVKAGQRVAAGQQLGKVGSTGNSSGPHLHFEMSKGSSWSYGNVAKPTW
;
A
#
# COMPACT_ATOMS: atom_id res chain seq x y z
N MET A 1 -2.26 -20.92 9.62
CA MET A 1 -2.23 -19.57 10.22
C MET A 1 -1.81 -19.73 11.67
N VAL A 2 -1.40 -18.67 12.36
CA VAL A 2 -0.93 -18.73 13.75
C VAL A 2 -1.66 -17.69 14.57
N SER A 3 -2.21 -18.06 15.72
CA SER A 3 -2.84 -17.11 16.64
C SER A 3 -1.88 -16.67 17.75
N VAL A 4 -1.89 -15.38 18.11
CA VAL A 4 -1.12 -14.86 19.25
C VAL A 4 -1.49 -15.59 20.54
N SER A 5 -2.77 -15.92 20.73
CA SER A 5 -3.27 -16.61 21.94
C SER A 5 -2.68 -18.01 22.11
N ASN A 6 -2.23 -18.64 21.02
CA ASN A 6 -1.71 -20.00 21.03
C ASN A 6 -0.19 -20.05 21.25
N VAL A 7 0.51 -18.93 21.06
CA VAL A 7 1.97 -18.84 21.15
C VAL A 7 2.38 -18.14 22.45
N GLN A 8 2.22 -18.84 23.57
CA GLN A 8 2.50 -18.33 24.90
C GLN A 8 3.31 -19.33 25.72
N PHE A 9 4.04 -18.84 26.71
CA PHE A 9 4.83 -19.70 27.61
C PHE A 9 3.99 -20.81 28.24
N GLY A 10 4.52 -22.03 28.23
CA GLY A 10 3.83 -23.22 28.74
C GLY A 10 2.86 -23.89 27.75
N LYS A 11 2.50 -23.25 26.63
CA LYS A 11 1.66 -23.88 25.60
C LYS A 11 2.44 -24.93 24.81
N GLN A 12 1.76 -25.98 24.38
CA GLN A 12 2.28 -26.96 23.43
C GLN A 12 1.27 -27.21 22.30
N ASN A 13 1.60 -26.79 21.08
CA ASN A 13 0.73 -26.90 19.90
C ASN A 13 1.53 -26.63 18.60
N GLU A 14 0.85 -26.76 17.45
CA GLU A 14 1.45 -26.56 16.13
C GLU A 14 1.78 -25.08 15.82
N ASP A 15 1.07 -24.11 16.42
CA ASP A 15 1.38 -22.69 16.26
C ASP A 15 2.75 -22.36 16.87
N VAL A 16 3.02 -22.86 18.08
CA VAL A 16 4.33 -22.77 18.72
C VAL A 16 5.40 -23.48 17.87
N ARG A 17 5.09 -24.64 17.30
CA ARG A 17 6.02 -25.37 16.42
C ARG A 17 6.37 -24.54 15.18
N ALA A 18 5.39 -23.91 14.56
CA ALA A 18 5.59 -23.03 13.40
C ALA A 18 6.49 -21.84 13.76
N VAL A 19 6.30 -21.24 14.94
CA VAL A 19 7.15 -20.16 15.44
C VAL A 19 8.57 -20.62 15.70
N GLN A 20 8.77 -21.80 16.32
CA GLN A 20 10.10 -22.37 16.53
C GLN A 20 10.83 -22.60 15.19
N LYS A 21 10.15 -23.18 14.19
CA LYS A 21 10.72 -23.33 12.83
C LYS A 21 11.12 -21.98 12.22
N ALA A 22 10.33 -20.93 12.44
CA ALA A 22 10.66 -19.58 11.98
C ALA A 22 11.85 -18.96 12.71
N LEU A 23 11.96 -19.15 14.02
CA LEU A 23 13.11 -18.72 14.80
C LEU A 23 14.39 -19.46 14.36
N ILE A 24 14.32 -20.77 14.14
CA ILE A 24 15.42 -21.57 13.60
C ILE A 24 15.85 -21.04 12.22
N LYS A 25 14.89 -20.76 11.32
CA LYS A 25 15.18 -20.16 10.01
C LYS A 25 15.83 -18.77 10.10
N ARG A 26 15.61 -18.03 11.19
CA ARG A 26 16.28 -16.75 11.50
C ARG A 26 17.65 -16.94 12.17
N GLY A 27 18.12 -18.17 12.33
CA GLY A 27 19.38 -18.49 13.00
C GLY A 27 19.33 -18.32 14.52
N ARG A 28 18.13 -18.37 15.13
CA ARG A 28 17.99 -18.34 16.60
C ARG A 28 18.26 -19.72 17.18
N LYS A 29 18.88 -19.76 18.34
CA LYS A 29 19.23 -20.99 19.05
C LYS A 29 17.98 -21.68 19.61
N ILE A 30 17.51 -22.69 18.90
CA ILE A 30 16.49 -23.66 19.32
C ILE A 30 16.95 -25.02 18.82
N ASP A 31 17.06 -26.00 19.71
CA ASP A 31 17.62 -27.30 19.35
C ASP A 31 16.64 -28.09 18.46
N GLU A 32 15.35 -28.04 18.80
CA GLU A 32 14.29 -28.71 18.03
C GLU A 32 12.97 -27.93 18.10
N ALA A 33 12.20 -27.96 17.00
CA ALA A 33 10.82 -27.49 16.97
C ALA A 33 9.85 -28.52 17.58
N THR A 34 9.89 -28.64 18.91
CA THR A 34 9.07 -29.58 19.72
C THR A 34 7.59 -29.18 19.81
N GLY A 35 7.26 -27.94 19.44
CA GLY A 35 5.94 -27.36 19.61
C GLY A 35 5.64 -26.90 21.04
N ARG A 36 6.59 -27.02 21.98
CA ARG A 36 6.43 -26.56 23.38
C ARG A 36 7.13 -25.21 23.59
N PHE A 37 6.39 -24.22 24.09
CA PHE A 37 6.94 -22.90 24.37
C PHE A 37 7.60 -22.90 25.75
N GLY A 38 8.89 -23.24 25.78
CA GLY A 38 9.70 -23.25 26.99
C GLY A 38 10.67 -22.06 27.10
N PRO A 39 11.58 -22.09 28.10
CA PRO A 39 12.59 -21.06 28.32
C PRO A 39 13.48 -20.79 27.10
N GLN A 40 13.86 -21.83 26.37
CA GLN A 40 14.66 -21.70 25.15
C GLN A 40 13.92 -20.93 24.05
N THR A 41 12.63 -21.24 23.84
CA THR A 41 11.79 -20.51 22.88
C THR A 41 11.61 -19.05 23.30
N LYS A 42 11.40 -18.79 24.59
CA LYS A 42 11.32 -17.42 25.14
C LYS A 42 12.61 -16.63 24.89
N ALA A 43 13.77 -17.22 25.17
CA ALA A 43 15.07 -16.59 24.95
C ALA A 43 15.36 -16.33 23.47
N ALA A 44 15.07 -17.33 22.61
CA ALA A 44 15.19 -17.20 21.17
C ALA A 44 14.28 -16.09 20.61
N TYR A 45 13.06 -15.99 21.13
CA TYR A 45 12.10 -14.96 20.73
C TYR A 45 12.52 -13.56 21.20
N ARG A 46 13.07 -13.42 22.41
CA ARG A 46 13.67 -12.17 22.90
C ARG A 46 14.80 -11.71 21.97
N ALA A 47 15.69 -12.61 21.56
CA ALA A 47 16.74 -12.29 20.61
C ALA A 47 16.19 -11.85 19.24
N GLU A 48 15.07 -12.44 18.81
CA GLU A 48 14.38 -12.01 17.59
C GLU A 48 13.72 -10.64 17.73
N GLN A 49 13.06 -10.34 18.86
CA GLN A 49 12.52 -9.00 19.14
C GLN A 49 13.63 -7.94 19.11
N LEU A 50 14.78 -8.19 19.74
CA LEU A 50 15.93 -7.28 19.68
C LEU A 50 16.39 -7.04 18.23
N ALA A 51 16.46 -8.10 17.41
CA ALA A 51 16.83 -7.98 15.99
C ALA A 51 15.75 -7.29 15.13
N GLN A 52 14.50 -7.28 15.59
CA GLN A 52 13.42 -6.49 15.00
C GLN A 52 13.41 -5.03 15.50
N GLY A 53 14.31 -4.66 16.41
CA GLY A 53 14.48 -3.28 16.90
C GLY A 53 13.74 -2.95 18.20
N PHE A 54 13.10 -3.92 18.84
CA PHE A 54 12.51 -3.75 20.17
C PHE A 54 13.64 -3.56 21.21
N LYS A 55 13.38 -2.82 22.30
CA LYS A 55 14.40 -2.46 23.30
C LYS A 55 13.88 -2.66 24.72
N GLY A 56 14.80 -2.87 25.67
CA GLY A 56 14.48 -2.92 27.10
C GLY A 56 13.39 -3.95 27.45
N ALA A 57 12.31 -3.45 28.04
CA ALA A 57 11.16 -4.25 28.45
C ALA A 57 10.34 -4.76 27.24
N ASP A 58 10.37 -4.09 26.09
CA ASP A 58 9.59 -4.47 24.91
C ASP A 58 10.14 -5.72 24.19
N ALA A 59 11.35 -6.15 24.56
CA ALA A 59 11.97 -7.39 24.08
C ALA A 59 11.87 -8.51 25.13
N ASP A 60 10.72 -8.68 25.76
CA ASP A 60 10.47 -9.62 26.88
C ASP A 60 10.48 -11.12 26.54
N GLY A 61 10.61 -11.48 25.26
CA GLY A 61 10.50 -12.86 24.77
C GLY A 61 9.08 -13.37 24.66
N VAL A 62 8.08 -12.51 24.81
CA VAL A 62 6.66 -12.85 24.67
C VAL A 62 6.18 -12.42 23.28
N PRO A 63 5.65 -13.34 22.46
CA PRO A 63 5.11 -12.99 21.15
C PRO A 63 3.90 -12.06 21.24
N GLY A 64 4.07 -10.84 20.76
CA GLY A 64 2.97 -9.91 20.50
C GLY A 64 2.56 -9.92 19.02
N PRO A 65 1.40 -9.35 18.66
CA PRO A 65 0.91 -9.30 17.28
C PRO A 65 1.95 -8.75 16.30
N THR A 66 2.61 -7.65 16.66
CA THR A 66 3.60 -6.97 15.81
C THR A 66 4.86 -7.79 15.56
N SER A 67 5.47 -8.33 16.63
CA SER A 67 6.73 -9.07 16.52
C SER A 67 6.51 -10.42 15.83
N LEU A 68 5.38 -11.06 16.11
CA LEU A 68 5.03 -12.37 15.56
C LEU A 68 4.66 -12.25 14.08
N ALA A 69 3.95 -11.18 13.70
CA ALA A 69 3.61 -10.94 12.29
C ALA A 69 4.86 -10.63 11.49
N THR A 70 5.79 -9.88 12.08
CA THR A 70 7.07 -9.56 11.46
C THR A 70 7.91 -10.82 11.26
N LEU A 71 7.99 -11.71 12.25
CA LEU A 71 8.68 -13.00 12.12
C LEU A 71 8.08 -13.86 11.01
N GLY A 72 6.75 -14.01 10.95
CA GLY A 72 6.05 -14.72 9.88
C GLY A 72 6.32 -14.09 8.51
N ARG A 73 6.34 -12.75 8.42
CA ARG A 73 6.63 -11.99 7.19
C ARG A 73 8.07 -12.16 6.69
N ILE A 74 9.07 -12.20 7.58
CA ILE A 74 10.48 -12.35 7.21
C ILE A 74 10.77 -13.78 6.76
N THR A 75 10.18 -14.77 7.43
CA THR A 75 10.48 -16.20 7.17
C THR A 75 9.59 -16.82 6.10
N GLY A 76 8.39 -16.28 5.90
CA GLY A 76 7.38 -16.82 4.98
C GLY A 76 6.74 -18.12 5.45
N LEU A 77 6.97 -18.55 6.70
CA LEU A 77 6.52 -19.86 7.19
C LEU A 77 5.10 -19.87 7.77
N PHE A 78 4.60 -18.71 8.18
CA PHE A 78 3.22 -18.58 8.66
C PHE A 78 2.70 -17.16 8.46
N ARG A 79 1.39 -17.02 8.59
CA ARG A 79 0.68 -15.73 8.68
C ARG A 79 -0.12 -15.71 9.97
N LEU A 80 -0.25 -14.54 10.57
CA LEU A 80 -0.97 -14.35 11.82
C LEU A 80 -2.49 -14.31 11.56
N ASP A 81 -3.27 -14.93 12.43
CA ASP A 81 -4.72 -14.85 12.41
C ASP A 81 -5.18 -13.40 12.57
N GLY A 82 -6.09 -12.98 11.69
CA GLY A 82 -6.56 -11.61 11.64
C GLY A 82 -5.59 -10.59 11.00
N GLU A 83 -4.37 -10.99 10.57
CA GLU A 83 -3.55 -10.09 9.74
C GLU A 83 -4.24 -9.85 8.40
N PRO A 84 -4.48 -8.59 7.99
CA PRO A 84 -5.05 -8.30 6.69
C PRO A 84 -4.12 -8.88 5.60
N ALA A 85 -4.72 -9.57 4.63
CA ALA A 85 -3.98 -10.17 3.53
C ALA A 85 -3.02 -9.15 2.90
N ARG A 86 -1.78 -9.57 2.60
CA ARG A 86 -0.79 -8.76 1.88
C ARG A 86 -1.44 -8.19 0.61
N ARG A 87 -1.73 -6.90 0.67
CA ARG A 87 -2.12 -6.05 -0.45
C ARG A 87 -0.82 -5.65 -1.14
N GLY A 88 -0.46 -6.40 -2.19
CA GLY A 88 0.92 -6.67 -2.61
C GLY A 88 1.82 -5.48 -2.97
N ARG A 89 3.14 -5.71 -2.92
CA ARG A 89 4.22 -4.89 -3.50
C ARG A 89 4.21 -4.85 -5.04
N GLY A 90 3.09 -5.24 -5.65
CA GLY A 90 2.94 -5.27 -7.09
C GLY A 90 2.78 -3.86 -7.63
N LYS A 91 2.86 -3.75 -8.95
CA LYS A 91 2.34 -2.63 -9.71
C LYS A 91 1.29 -3.17 -10.66
N VAL A 92 0.26 -2.39 -10.97
CA VAL A 92 -0.70 -2.74 -12.03
C VAL A 92 -0.34 -2.00 -13.30
N ALA A 93 -0.59 -2.56 -14.49
CA ALA A 93 -0.16 -1.94 -15.75
C ALA A 93 -0.91 -0.65 -16.11
N SER A 94 -2.10 -0.43 -15.54
CA SER A 94 -2.94 0.75 -15.79
C SER A 94 -3.77 1.11 -14.54
N PRO A 95 -3.97 2.42 -14.24
CA PRO A 95 -4.93 2.87 -13.23
C PRO A 95 -6.39 2.63 -13.62
N VAL A 96 -6.67 2.41 -14.91
CA VAL A 96 -7.99 2.05 -15.45
C VAL A 96 -7.83 0.77 -16.29
N PRO A 97 -7.95 -0.43 -15.68
CA PRO A 97 -7.70 -1.70 -16.36
C PRO A 97 -8.55 -1.84 -17.62
N GLY A 98 -7.92 -2.23 -18.73
CA GLY A 98 -8.59 -2.36 -20.05
C GLY A 98 -8.68 -1.08 -20.88
N HIS A 99 -8.28 0.07 -20.33
CA HIS A 99 -8.30 1.36 -21.02
C HIS A 99 -6.89 1.87 -21.33
N LYS A 100 -6.74 2.54 -22.47
CA LYS A 100 -5.48 3.13 -22.95
C LYS A 100 -5.47 4.64 -22.71
N VAL A 101 -4.27 5.22 -22.72
CA VAL A 101 -4.08 6.67 -22.71
C VAL A 101 -4.67 7.26 -23.99
N THR A 102 -5.57 8.24 -23.86
CA THR A 102 -6.17 8.98 -24.97
C THR A 102 -5.60 10.39 -25.09
N PHE A 103 -5.06 10.96 -24.01
CA PHE A 103 -4.35 12.23 -24.04
C PHE A 103 -3.11 12.16 -23.17
N GLY A 104 -1.94 12.36 -23.78
CA GLY A 104 -0.65 12.10 -23.18
C GLY A 104 -0.13 13.24 -22.30
N PHE A 105 0.84 12.90 -21.45
CA PHE A 105 1.61 13.88 -20.68
C PHE A 105 2.34 14.84 -21.61
N PHE A 106 2.22 16.15 -21.32
CA PHE A 106 2.78 17.25 -22.10
C PHE A 106 2.26 17.36 -23.54
N GLN A 107 1.21 16.61 -23.89
CA GLN A 107 0.57 16.76 -25.19
C GLN A 107 -0.06 18.16 -25.29
N ARG A 108 0.19 18.85 -26.40
CA ARG A 108 -0.43 20.15 -26.71
C ARG A 108 -1.85 19.90 -27.19
N GLY A 109 -2.79 20.73 -26.77
CA GLY A 109 -4.18 20.61 -27.19
C GLY A 109 -5.10 21.65 -26.53
N PRO A 110 -6.37 21.71 -26.94
CA PRO A 110 -7.33 22.70 -26.44
C PRO A 110 -7.62 22.56 -24.94
N TYR A 111 -7.41 21.39 -24.35
CA TYR A 111 -7.72 21.07 -22.94
C TYR A 111 -6.51 21.10 -22.00
N ALA A 112 -5.38 21.64 -22.47
CA ALA A 112 -4.12 21.61 -21.74
C ALA A 112 -3.97 22.82 -20.78
N TRP A 113 -3.34 22.63 -19.62
CA TRP A 113 -3.09 23.67 -18.61
C TRP A 113 -2.12 24.73 -19.16
N LYS A 114 -2.48 26.03 -19.09
CA LYS A 114 -1.77 27.14 -19.76
C LYS A 114 -1.12 28.17 -18.80
N PRO A 115 -0.22 27.78 -17.88
CA PRO A 115 0.39 28.73 -16.94
C PRO A 115 1.39 29.70 -17.63
N ASP A 116 1.99 29.31 -18.76
CA ASP A 116 2.97 30.07 -19.54
C ASP A 116 2.45 30.45 -20.93
N GLY A 117 1.12 30.39 -21.15
CA GLY A 117 0.49 30.60 -22.45
C GLY A 117 0.59 29.40 -23.41
N VAL A 118 1.40 28.38 -23.10
CA VAL A 118 1.55 27.15 -23.89
C VAL A 118 0.83 26.02 -23.17
N GLY A 119 -0.37 25.66 -23.64
CA GLY A 119 -1.14 24.58 -23.04
C GLY A 119 -0.36 23.26 -22.99
N ARG A 120 -0.07 22.78 -21.77
CA ARG A 120 0.54 21.48 -21.49
C ARG A 120 -0.35 20.64 -20.58
N HIS A 121 -0.51 19.38 -20.93
CA HIS A 121 -1.26 18.44 -20.12
C HIS A 121 -0.36 17.88 -18.99
N THR A 122 -0.77 18.05 -17.73
CA THR A 122 0.04 17.73 -16.54
C THR A 122 0.03 16.25 -16.16
N GLY A 123 -0.83 15.45 -16.79
CA GLY A 123 -1.00 14.03 -16.52
C GLY A 123 -1.22 13.21 -17.78
N GLN A 124 -1.85 12.05 -17.62
CA GLN A 124 -2.34 11.21 -18.70
C GLN A 124 -3.84 10.99 -18.52
N ASP A 125 -4.59 11.10 -19.61
CA ASP A 125 -6.03 10.86 -19.58
C ASP A 125 -6.34 9.48 -20.13
N PHE A 126 -7.22 8.77 -19.42
CA PHE A 126 -7.76 7.48 -19.80
C PHE A 126 -9.26 7.65 -20.04
N ALA A 127 -9.68 7.78 -21.30
CA ALA A 127 -11.10 7.82 -21.64
C ALA A 127 -11.78 6.51 -21.26
N ALA A 128 -12.84 6.61 -20.46
CA ALA A 128 -13.61 5.48 -19.97
C ALA A 128 -15.00 5.95 -19.56
N LYS A 129 -16.01 5.09 -19.71
CA LYS A 129 -17.38 5.41 -19.29
C LYS A 129 -17.42 5.73 -17.79
N SER A 130 -18.28 6.65 -17.38
CA SER A 130 -18.49 6.91 -15.95
C SER A 130 -18.89 5.62 -15.22
N GLY A 131 -18.35 5.42 -14.03
CA GLY A 131 -18.57 4.22 -13.24
C GLY A 131 -17.51 3.12 -13.40
N VAL A 132 -16.68 3.18 -14.45
CA VAL A 132 -15.56 2.24 -14.64
C VAL A 132 -14.61 2.29 -13.42
N PRO A 133 -14.16 1.15 -12.87
CA PRO A 133 -13.27 1.13 -11.71
C PRO A 133 -11.92 1.84 -11.96
N VAL A 134 -11.52 2.65 -10.99
CA VAL A 134 -10.16 3.22 -10.90
C VAL A 134 -9.41 2.52 -9.78
N VAL A 135 -8.23 1.98 -10.07
CA VAL A 135 -7.43 1.19 -9.13
C VAL A 135 -6.08 1.84 -8.82
N ALA A 136 -5.52 1.52 -7.66
CA ALA A 136 -4.22 2.03 -7.25
C ALA A 136 -3.11 1.43 -8.11
N VAL A 137 -2.27 2.27 -8.72
CA VAL A 137 -1.14 1.78 -9.53
C VAL A 137 -0.08 1.05 -8.70
N ARG A 138 0.02 1.38 -7.41
CA ARG A 138 0.96 0.84 -6.43
C ARG A 138 0.36 0.74 -5.03
N GLY A 139 1.04 0.02 -4.15
CA GLY A 139 0.80 0.07 -2.72
C GLY A 139 1.24 1.40 -2.11
N GLY A 140 0.53 1.86 -1.07
CA GLY A 140 0.86 3.11 -0.39
C GLY A 140 -0.19 3.54 0.64
N LYS A 141 -0.09 4.79 1.07
CA LYS A 141 -1.03 5.46 1.97
C LYS A 141 -1.75 6.58 1.23
N ILE A 142 -3.07 6.65 1.37
CA ILE A 142 -3.87 7.75 0.81
C ILE A 142 -3.51 9.03 1.56
N ALA A 143 -2.89 9.96 0.86
CA ALA A 143 -2.51 11.27 1.38
C ALA A 143 -3.75 12.17 1.50
N TRP A 144 -4.62 12.16 0.49
CA TRP A 144 -5.92 12.84 0.53
C TRP A 144 -6.98 12.11 -0.30
N SER A 145 -8.25 12.32 0.05
CA SER A 145 -9.41 11.84 -0.70
C SER A 145 -10.60 12.74 -0.37
N ASN A 146 -10.90 13.71 -1.24
CA ASN A 146 -11.95 14.70 -1.01
C ASN A 146 -12.57 15.21 -2.32
N GLY A 147 -13.68 15.95 -2.20
CA GLY A 147 -14.48 16.42 -3.33
C GLY A 147 -14.21 17.86 -3.74
N GLN A 148 -13.27 18.52 -3.08
CA GLN A 148 -13.02 19.96 -3.19
C GLN A 148 -11.69 20.21 -3.91
N GLY A 149 -11.37 19.41 -4.94
CA GLY A 149 -10.11 19.51 -5.70
C GLY A 149 -10.06 20.63 -6.73
N GLY A 150 -11.04 21.54 -6.74
CA GLY A 150 -11.16 22.57 -7.78
C GLY A 150 -11.25 21.96 -9.18
N ALA A 151 -10.31 22.31 -10.05
CA ALA A 151 -10.23 21.77 -11.41
C ALA A 151 -10.13 20.24 -11.46
N TYR A 152 -9.52 19.59 -10.45
CA TYR A 152 -9.43 18.13 -10.38
C TYR A 152 -10.75 17.45 -9.97
N GLY A 153 -11.73 18.21 -9.46
CA GLY A 153 -13.02 17.67 -9.02
C GLY A 153 -12.90 16.76 -7.80
N GLN A 154 -13.52 15.58 -7.88
CA GLN A 154 -13.33 14.54 -6.88
C GLN A 154 -12.03 13.79 -7.16
N TRP A 155 -11.13 13.78 -6.18
CA TRP A 155 -9.75 13.37 -6.41
C TRP A 155 -9.16 12.64 -5.21
N ILE A 156 -8.14 11.84 -5.50
CA ILE A 156 -7.41 11.00 -4.54
C ILE A 156 -5.92 11.17 -4.78
N GLY A 157 -5.15 11.36 -3.72
CA GLY A 157 -3.70 11.30 -3.72
C GLY A 157 -3.19 10.07 -3.02
N LEU A 158 -2.37 9.28 -3.71
CA LEU A 158 -1.70 8.11 -3.15
C LEU A 158 -0.21 8.42 -2.96
N ALA A 159 0.22 8.57 -1.70
CA ALA A 159 1.64 8.52 -1.36
C ALA A 159 2.09 7.05 -1.41
N ALA A 160 2.69 6.67 -2.53
CA ALA A 160 3.07 5.30 -2.81
C ALA A 160 4.38 4.92 -2.11
N ASP A 161 4.53 3.62 -1.84
CA ASP A 161 5.70 3.08 -1.12
C ASP A 161 7.03 3.24 -1.91
N ASN A 162 6.99 3.66 -3.18
CA ASN A 162 8.17 4.01 -3.98
C ASN A 162 8.61 5.48 -3.86
N GLY A 163 8.01 6.27 -2.96
CA GLY A 163 8.41 7.66 -2.74
C GLY A 163 7.88 8.64 -3.79
N HIS A 164 6.79 8.29 -4.46
CA HIS A 164 6.08 9.14 -5.40
C HIS A 164 4.63 9.34 -4.96
N VAL A 165 4.01 10.43 -5.44
CA VAL A 165 2.58 10.66 -5.26
C VAL A 165 1.87 10.47 -6.59
N TYR A 166 0.82 9.65 -6.59
CA TYR A 166 -0.05 9.44 -7.74
C TYR A 166 -1.42 10.07 -7.48
N THR A 167 -1.86 10.93 -8.40
CA THR A 167 -3.13 11.66 -8.28
C THR A 167 -4.14 11.10 -9.26
N TYR A 168 -5.36 10.84 -8.77
CA TYR A 168 -6.49 10.31 -9.53
C TYR A 168 -7.62 11.32 -9.47
N SER A 169 -8.04 11.87 -10.62
CA SER A 169 -8.93 13.04 -10.68
C SER A 169 -10.19 12.78 -11.50
N HIS A 170 -11.12 13.74 -11.48
CA HIS A 170 -12.42 13.72 -12.16
C HIS A 170 -13.34 12.57 -11.75
N LEU A 171 -13.13 11.97 -10.58
CA LEU A 171 -13.86 10.78 -10.15
C LEU A 171 -15.37 11.08 -9.98
N SER A 172 -16.22 10.09 -10.23
CA SER A 172 -17.65 10.16 -9.87
C SER A 172 -17.87 9.73 -8.42
N GLN A 173 -17.02 8.83 -7.93
CA GLN A 173 -17.09 8.28 -6.59
C GLN A 173 -15.68 7.97 -6.07
N ARG A 174 -15.42 8.30 -4.80
CA ARG A 174 -14.25 7.85 -4.04
C ARG A 174 -14.66 6.73 -3.08
N GLN A 175 -13.82 5.72 -2.92
CA GLN A 175 -14.06 4.54 -2.07
C GLN A 175 -13.00 4.36 -0.96
N VAL A 176 -12.11 5.35 -0.83
CA VAL A 176 -11.05 5.36 0.18
C VAL A 176 -11.01 6.68 0.92
N LYS A 177 -10.43 6.68 2.12
CA LYS A 177 -10.28 7.89 2.96
C LYS A 177 -8.80 8.24 3.15
N ALA A 178 -8.52 9.50 3.46
CA ALA A 178 -7.19 9.93 3.86
C ALA A 178 -6.68 9.09 5.05
N GLY A 179 -5.40 8.75 5.05
CA GLY A 179 -4.77 7.89 6.05
C GLY A 179 -4.85 6.39 5.77
N GLN A 180 -5.76 5.93 4.90
CA GLN A 180 -5.94 4.52 4.57
C GLN A 180 -4.74 3.96 3.80
N ARG A 181 -4.27 2.76 4.15
CA ARG A 181 -3.32 2.01 3.31
C ARG A 181 -4.06 1.21 2.23
N VAL A 182 -3.48 1.15 1.03
CA VAL A 182 -4.05 0.46 -0.13
C VAL A 182 -3.03 -0.45 -0.82
N ALA A 183 -3.53 -1.50 -1.47
CA ALA A 183 -2.74 -2.35 -2.39
C ALA A 183 -2.59 -1.71 -3.76
N ALA A 184 -1.57 -2.13 -4.50
CA ALA A 184 -1.68 -2.09 -5.95
C ALA A 184 -2.87 -2.92 -6.44
N GLY A 185 -3.64 -2.39 -7.40
CA GLY A 185 -4.84 -2.99 -7.94
C GLY A 185 -6.09 -2.84 -7.06
N GLN A 186 -5.97 -2.32 -5.84
CA GLN A 186 -7.14 -2.01 -5.03
C GLN A 186 -7.94 -0.89 -5.68
N GLN A 187 -9.27 -1.07 -5.77
CA GLN A 187 -10.16 -0.02 -6.22
C GLN A 187 -10.13 1.18 -5.27
N LEU A 188 -9.89 2.36 -5.84
CA LEU A 188 -9.86 3.64 -5.15
C LEU A 188 -11.14 4.44 -5.37
N GLY A 189 -11.77 4.26 -6.53
CA GLY A 189 -12.93 5.01 -6.95
C GLY A 189 -13.50 4.54 -8.28
N LYS A 190 -14.24 5.44 -8.94
CA LYS A 190 -14.83 5.22 -10.24
C LYS A 190 -14.61 6.43 -11.14
N VAL A 191 -14.39 6.19 -12.43
CA VAL A 191 -14.30 7.22 -13.46
C VAL A 191 -15.55 8.09 -13.43
N GLY A 192 -15.36 9.39 -13.63
CA GLY A 192 -16.43 10.39 -13.70
C GLY A 192 -16.05 11.50 -14.65
N SER A 193 -16.66 12.68 -14.44
CA SER A 193 -16.38 13.91 -15.17
C SER A 193 -16.59 15.11 -14.25
N THR A 194 -16.09 15.03 -13.01
CA THR A 194 -16.21 16.12 -12.03
C THR A 194 -15.07 17.13 -12.16
N GLY A 195 -15.28 18.38 -11.76
CA GLY A 195 -14.29 19.44 -11.93
C GLY A 195 -14.24 19.97 -13.36
N ASN A 196 -13.06 20.36 -13.84
CA ASN A 196 -12.87 20.84 -15.20
C ASN A 196 -12.61 19.67 -16.14
N SER A 197 -13.66 19.13 -16.76
CA SER A 197 -13.63 17.93 -17.58
C SER A 197 -14.59 18.08 -18.76
N SER A 198 -14.18 17.69 -19.96
CA SER A 198 -15.01 17.75 -21.18
C SER A 198 -15.84 16.48 -21.43
N GLY A 199 -15.67 15.45 -20.60
CA GLY A 199 -16.38 14.19 -20.68
C GLY A 199 -15.75 13.10 -19.81
N PRO A 200 -16.35 11.91 -19.69
CA PRO A 200 -15.86 10.87 -18.79
C PRO A 200 -14.44 10.37 -19.08
N HIS A 201 -13.53 10.58 -18.13
CA HIS A 201 -12.16 10.07 -18.15
C HIS A 201 -11.54 10.07 -16.75
N LEU A 202 -10.44 9.32 -16.58
CA LEU A 202 -9.52 9.52 -15.46
C LEU A 202 -8.39 10.44 -15.93
N HIS A 203 -8.18 11.55 -15.25
CA HIS A 203 -6.92 12.30 -15.33
C HIS A 203 -5.97 11.78 -14.25
N PHE A 204 -4.78 11.33 -14.67
CA PHE A 204 -3.81 10.65 -13.83
C PHE A 204 -2.45 11.35 -13.84
N GLU A 205 -1.99 11.79 -12.68
CA GLU A 205 -0.71 12.47 -12.53
C GLU A 205 0.26 11.70 -11.62
N MET A 206 1.53 12.04 -11.77
CA MET A 206 2.60 11.60 -10.88
C MET A 206 3.44 12.81 -10.47
N SER A 207 3.70 12.96 -9.17
CA SER A 207 4.67 13.90 -8.62
C SER A 207 5.85 13.14 -8.00
N LYS A 208 7.07 13.64 -8.23
CA LYS A 208 8.28 13.11 -7.57
C LYS A 208 8.32 13.58 -6.12
N GLY A 209 8.72 12.69 -5.20
CA GLY A 209 8.76 12.96 -3.76
C GLY A 209 7.48 12.53 -3.04
N SER A 210 7.49 12.65 -1.71
CA SER A 210 6.40 12.22 -0.82
C SER A 210 5.27 13.25 -0.66
N SER A 211 5.37 14.38 -1.35
CA SER A 211 4.45 15.52 -1.24
C SER A 211 4.00 15.95 -2.63
N TRP A 212 2.71 16.23 -2.79
CA TRP A 212 2.19 16.81 -4.03
C TRP A 212 2.27 18.33 -3.98
N SER A 213 2.68 18.92 -5.09
CA SER A 213 2.64 20.37 -5.32
C SER A 213 2.14 20.63 -6.73
N TYR A 214 1.30 21.64 -6.87
CA TYR A 214 0.72 22.01 -8.14
C TYR A 214 1.81 22.34 -9.16
N GLY A 215 1.68 21.80 -10.39
CA GLY A 215 2.66 21.98 -11.46
C GLY A 215 3.96 21.18 -11.31
N ASN A 216 4.21 20.54 -10.17
CA ASN A 216 5.36 19.65 -9.98
C ASN A 216 5.00 18.21 -10.37
N VAL A 217 4.86 17.99 -11.68
CA VAL A 217 4.44 16.73 -12.28
C VAL A 217 5.54 16.13 -13.15
N ALA A 218 5.58 14.80 -13.21
CA ALA A 218 6.46 14.02 -14.05
C ALA A 218 5.64 13.09 -14.94
N LYS A 219 6.21 12.67 -16.07
CA LYS A 219 5.60 11.64 -16.92
C LYS A 219 5.28 10.41 -16.05
N PRO A 220 3.99 10.00 -15.95
CA PRO A 220 3.61 8.93 -15.04
C PRO A 220 4.38 7.63 -15.31
N THR A 221 5.05 7.14 -14.27
CA THR A 221 5.78 5.86 -14.24
C THR A 221 5.59 5.20 -12.88
N TRP A 222 5.45 3.87 -12.86
CA TRP A 222 5.23 3.09 -11.65
C TRP A 222 5.68 1.64 -11.80
#